data_AF-A0A7X8TMI1-F1
#
_entry.id   AF-A0A7X8TMI1-F1
#
_cell.length_a   1.000
_cell.length_b   1.000
_cell.length_c   1.000
_cell.angle_alpha   90.00
_cell.angle_beta   90.00
_cell.angle_gamma   90.00
#
_symmetry.space_group_name_H-M   'P 1'
#
loop_
_entity.id
_entity.type
_entity.pdbx_description
1 polymer ?
#
loop_
_entity_poly.entity_id
_entity_poly.type
_entity_poly.pdbx_seq_one_letter_code
_entity_poly.pdbx_strand_id
1 'polypeptide(L)'
;TIRQREADLLSAWLRDGHCYSTPISAKICVMVPEETLTGESEEPATTADRASVIPAADIRKLATDTEAEHEWYTAGTRTNKRRADRDVLSVTYNGRFAPERLRDA
;
A
#
# COMPACT_ATOMS: atom_id res chain seq x y z
N THR A 1 7.76 -30.10 -7.57
CA THR A 1 6.44 -29.65 -7.04
C THR A 1 6.67 -28.58 -5.97
N ILE A 2 5.65 -27.80 -5.58
CA ILE A 2 5.78 -26.75 -4.53
C ILE A 2 6.34 -27.34 -3.22
N ARG A 3 5.86 -28.52 -2.83
CA ARG A 3 6.33 -29.28 -1.65
C ARG A 3 7.84 -29.57 -1.65
N GLN A 4 8.43 -29.81 -2.82
CA GLN A 4 9.87 -30.08 -2.94
C GLN A 4 10.67 -28.80 -2.67
N ARG A 5 10.22 -27.66 -3.22
CA ARG A 5 10.87 -26.36 -3.05
C ARG A 5 10.83 -25.88 -1.59
N GLU A 6 9.74 -26.15 -0.88
CA GLU A 6 9.62 -25.87 0.56
C GLU A 6 10.60 -26.72 1.39
N ALA A 7 10.71 -28.02 1.08
CA ALA A 7 11.66 -28.91 1.74
C ALA A 7 13.12 -28.48 1.48
N ASP A 8 13.46 -28.13 0.25
CA ASP A 8 14.81 -27.69 -0.12
C ASP A 8 15.20 -26.38 0.58
N LEU A 9 14.29 -25.41 0.69
CA LEU A 9 14.51 -24.15 1.41
C LEU A 9 14.68 -24.37 2.92
N LEU A 10 13.87 -25.25 3.52
CA LEU A 10 14.00 -25.60 4.94
C LEU A 10 15.32 -26.31 5.23
N SER A 11 15.71 -27.28 4.39
CA SER A 11 17.00 -27.97 4.52
C SER A 11 18.19 -27.02 4.37
N ALA A 12 18.10 -26.05 3.46
CA ALA A 12 19.15 -25.06 3.27
C ALA A 12 19.25 -24.07 4.45
N TRP A 13 18.11 -23.67 5.03
CA TRP A 13 18.08 -22.86 6.26
C TRP A 13 18.65 -23.59 7.47
N LEU A 14 18.27 -24.86 7.69
CA LEU A 14 18.78 -25.67 8.79
C LEU A 14 20.30 -25.88 8.72
N ARG A 15 20.85 -25.95 7.51
CA ARG A 15 22.29 -26.20 7.30
C ARG A 15 23.15 -24.95 7.51
N ASP A 16 22.72 -23.83 6.95
CA ASP A 16 23.58 -22.64 6.81
C ASP A 16 23.09 -21.44 7.65
N GLY A 17 21.94 -21.56 8.33
CA GLY A 17 21.31 -20.46 9.08
C GLY A 17 20.84 -19.30 8.19
N HIS A 18 21.04 -19.40 6.88
CA HIS A 18 20.66 -18.41 5.90
C HIS A 18 19.23 -18.67 5.42
N CYS A 19 18.35 -17.71 5.68
CA CYS A 19 17.12 -17.60 4.91
C CYS A 19 17.55 -17.07 3.55
N TYR A 20 17.56 -17.92 2.53
CA TYR A 20 17.61 -17.44 1.14
C TYR A 20 16.38 -16.57 1.01
N SER A 21 16.58 -15.24 1.08
CA SER A 21 15.51 -14.26 0.96
C SER A 21 14.88 -14.48 -0.39
N THR A 22 13.87 -15.33 -0.46
CA THR A 22 12.98 -15.35 -1.60
C THR A 22 12.26 -14.02 -1.45
N PRO A 23 12.50 -13.04 -2.35
CA PRO A 23 11.88 -11.73 -2.21
C PRO A 23 10.37 -11.96 -2.15
N ILE A 24 9.79 -11.70 -0.98
CA ILE A 24 8.35 -11.72 -0.81
C ILE A 24 7.88 -10.41 -1.42
N SER A 25 7.36 -10.48 -2.64
CA SER A 25 6.65 -9.36 -3.25
C SER A 25 5.35 -9.15 -2.50
N ALA A 26 5.40 -8.44 -1.37
CA ALA A 26 4.23 -8.08 -0.59
C ALA A 26 3.57 -6.85 -1.23
N LYS A 27 2.34 -7.01 -1.72
CA LYS A 27 1.51 -5.89 -2.17
C LYS A 27 0.70 -5.37 -0.99
N ILE A 28 0.95 -4.13 -0.58
CA ILE A 28 0.23 -3.47 0.51
C ILE A 28 -0.70 -2.42 -0.10
N CYS A 29 -2.00 -2.60 0.06
CA CYS A 29 -2.98 -1.62 -0.37
C CYS A 29 -3.26 -0.64 0.78
N VAL A 30 -3.10 0.65 0.48
CA VAL A 30 -3.34 1.75 1.42
C VAL A 30 -4.36 2.70 0.80
N MET A 31 -5.35 3.09 1.59
CA MET A 31 -6.32 4.13 1.27
C MET A 31 -5.81 5.44 1.86
N VAL A 32 -5.70 6.46 1.01
CA VAL A 32 -5.17 7.78 1.39
C VAL A 32 -6.14 8.84 0.90
N PRO A 33 -6.53 9.81 1.73
CA PRO A 33 -7.24 11.00 1.25
C PRO A 33 -6.36 11.77 0.25
N GLU A 34 -6.98 12.31 -0.78
CA GLU A 34 -6.25 13.06 -1.82
C GLU A 34 -5.58 14.28 -1.21
N GLU A 35 -6.29 14.97 -0.32
CA GLU A 35 -5.85 16.16 0.41
C GLU A 35 -4.61 15.87 1.28
N THR A 36 -4.43 14.62 1.72
CA THR A 36 -3.25 14.21 2.49
C THR A 36 -2.02 14.12 1.60
N LEU A 37 -2.15 13.62 0.37
CA LEU A 37 -1.03 13.50 -0.56
C LEU A 37 -0.59 14.86 -1.10
N THR A 38 -1.52 15.79 -1.28
CA THR A 38 -1.26 17.18 -1.70
C THR A 38 -0.77 18.08 -0.58
N GLY A 39 -0.78 17.61 0.68
CA GLY A 39 -0.35 18.39 1.84
C GLY A 39 -1.39 19.39 2.37
N GLU A 40 -2.60 19.40 1.79
CA GLU A 40 -3.73 20.24 2.24
C GLU A 40 -4.34 19.74 3.56
N SER A 41 -4.13 18.46 3.91
CA SER A 41 -4.63 17.83 5.13
C SER A 41 -3.60 16.94 5.80
N GLU A 42 -3.67 16.85 7.12
CA GLU A 42 -2.91 15.90 7.96
C GLU A 42 -3.76 14.67 8.33
N GLU A 43 -4.89 14.44 7.64
CA GLU A 43 -5.65 13.20 7.79
C GLU A 43 -4.75 11.98 7.50
N PRO A 44 -4.75 10.96 8.35
CA PRO A 44 -3.88 9.81 8.15
C PRO A 44 -4.42 8.88 7.06
N ALA A 45 -3.53 8.09 6.49
CA ALA A 45 -3.89 6.99 5.62
C ALA A 45 -4.29 5.75 6.44
N THR A 46 -4.99 4.82 5.81
CA THR A 46 -5.40 3.56 6.43
C THR A 46 -5.14 2.40 5.49
N THR A 47 -4.79 1.23 6.02
CA THR A 47 -4.70 0.01 5.21
C THR A 47 -6.06 -0.34 4.59
N ALA A 48 -6.09 -1.08 3.48
CA ALA A 48 -7.33 -1.45 2.80
C ALA A 48 -8.30 -2.24 3.68
N ASP A 49 -7.80 -3.03 4.62
CA ASP A 49 -8.56 -3.75 5.64
C ASP A 49 -8.94 -2.88 6.86
N ARG A 50 -8.53 -1.61 6.86
CA ARG A 50 -8.68 -0.64 7.95
C ARG A 50 -8.07 -1.08 9.29
N ALA A 51 -7.19 -2.08 9.28
CA ALA A 51 -6.59 -2.61 10.52
C ALA A 51 -5.50 -1.69 11.08
N SER A 52 -4.88 -0.85 10.24
CA SER A 52 -3.75 -0.01 10.63
C SER A 52 -3.84 1.38 10.03
N VAL A 53 -3.40 2.37 10.80
CA VAL A 53 -3.38 3.79 10.43
C VAL A 53 -1.93 4.19 10.19
N ILE A 54 -1.68 4.92 9.10
CA ILE A 54 -0.36 5.40 8.70
C ILE A 54 -0.38 6.95 8.75
N PRO A 55 0.52 7.60 9.48
CA PRO A 55 0.57 9.07 9.55
C PRO A 55 0.75 9.73 8.18
N ALA A 56 0.18 10.93 8.02
CA ALA A 56 0.26 11.72 6.78
C ALA A 56 1.71 11.92 6.30
N ALA A 57 2.63 12.25 7.22
CA ALA A 57 4.05 12.43 6.87
C ALA A 57 4.71 11.17 6.31
N ASP A 58 4.38 9.99 6.83
CA ASP A 58 5.00 8.74 6.41
C ASP A 58 4.39 8.20 5.12
N ILE A 59 3.08 8.39 4.91
CA ILE A 59 2.46 8.01 3.64
C ILE A 59 2.93 8.91 2.48
N ARG A 60 3.18 10.21 2.73
CA ARG A 60 3.77 11.11 1.72
C ARG A 60 5.16 10.63 1.31
N LYS A 61 6.01 10.28 2.29
CA LYS A 61 7.34 9.72 2.00
C LYS A 61 7.23 8.46 1.15
N LEU A 62 6.34 7.53 1.53
CA LEU A 62 6.11 6.31 0.77
C LEU A 62 5.65 6.61 -0.66
N ALA A 63 4.68 7.51 -0.83
CA ALA A 63 4.15 7.88 -2.16
C ALA A 63 5.21 8.49 -3.09
N THR A 64 6.24 9.14 -2.53
CA THR A 64 7.37 9.73 -3.27
C THR A 64 8.60 8.83 -3.38
N ASP A 65 8.59 7.65 -2.76
CA ASP A 65 9.73 6.74 -2.76
C ASP A 65 9.95 6.13 -4.16
N THR A 66 11.12 6.38 -4.74
CA THR A 66 11.45 5.88 -6.08
C THR A 66 11.87 4.41 -6.09
N GLU A 67 12.26 3.86 -4.94
CA GLU A 67 12.65 2.45 -4.79
C GLU A 67 11.43 1.54 -4.61
N ALA A 68 10.26 2.11 -4.31
CA ALA A 68 9.01 1.39 -4.16
C ALA A 68 8.24 1.28 -5.50
N GLU A 69 7.76 0.08 -5.81
CA GLU A 69 6.84 -0.11 -6.94
C GLU A 69 5.43 0.36 -6.57
N HIS A 70 4.94 1.38 -7.29
CA HIS A 70 3.62 1.96 -7.04
C HIS A 70 2.59 1.57 -8.09
N GLU A 71 1.40 1.20 -7.63
CA GLU A 71 0.19 1.07 -8.44
C GLU A 71 -0.88 2.01 -7.89
N TRP A 72 -1.33 2.95 -8.71
CA TRP A 72 -2.26 4.00 -8.30
C TRP A 72 -3.70 3.64 -8.65
N TYR A 73 -4.59 3.85 -7.68
CA TYR A 73 -6.02 3.63 -7.82
C TYR A 73 -6.80 4.84 -7.32
N THR A 74 -7.87 5.22 -8.01
CA THR A 74 -8.82 6.24 -7.55
C THR A 74 -10.03 5.52 -6.95
N ALA A 75 -10.34 5.83 -5.69
CA ALA A 75 -11.54 5.30 -5.03
C ALA A 75 -12.64 6.37 -5.01
N GLY A 76 -13.78 6.08 -5.64
CA GLY A 76 -15.00 6.86 -5.45
C GLY A 76 -15.60 6.50 -4.10
N THR A 77 -15.67 7.46 -3.17
CA THR A 77 -16.16 7.19 -1.81
C THR A 77 -17.39 8.02 -1.46
N ARG A 78 -18.18 7.53 -0.51
CA ARG A 78 -19.30 8.25 0.08
C ARG A 78 -19.12 8.33 1.58
N THR A 79 -19.20 9.55 2.12
CA THR A 79 -19.16 9.76 3.58
C THR A 79 -20.38 9.12 4.24
N ASN A 80 -20.14 8.17 5.12
CA ASN A 80 -21.15 7.58 5.98
C ASN A 80 -21.27 8.40 7.27
N LYS A 81 -22.23 9.33 7.28
CA LYS A 81 -22.48 10.24 8.42
C LYS A 81 -22.77 9.53 9.75
N ARG A 82 -23.13 8.24 9.73
CA ARG A 82 -23.45 7.46 10.94
C ARG A 82 -22.23 6.78 11.56
N ARG A 83 -21.15 6.56 10.81
CA ARG A 83 -19.97 5.80 11.28
C ARG A 83 -18.66 6.58 11.21
N ALA A 84 -18.69 7.85 10.80
CA ALA A 84 -17.49 8.65 10.54
C ALA A 84 -16.49 7.90 9.63
N ASP A 85 -17.03 7.14 8.67
CA ASP A 85 -16.27 6.28 7.76
C ASP A 85 -16.63 6.62 6.31
N ARG A 86 -15.79 6.23 5.36
CA ARG A 86 -16.01 6.40 3.93
C ARG A 86 -16.34 5.04 3.32
N ASP A 87 -17.53 4.91 2.73
CA ASP A 87 -17.92 3.73 1.97
C ASP A 87 -17.31 3.82 0.56
N VAL A 88 -16.50 2.84 0.16
CA VAL A 88 -15.92 2.76 -1.19
C VAL A 88 -17.00 2.25 -2.15
N LEU A 89 -17.37 3.08 -3.12
CA LEU A 89 -18.41 2.78 -4.11
C LEU A 89 -17.82 2.28 -5.43
N SER A 90 -16.62 2.73 -5.77
CA SER A 90 -15.91 2.34 -6.99
C SER A 90 -14.40 2.43 -6.79
N VAL A 91 -13.66 1.63 -7.55
CA VAL A 91 -12.19 1.67 -7.61
C VAL A 91 -11.79 1.64 -9.09
N THR A 92 -11.01 2.62 -9.51
CA THR A 92 -10.50 2.74 -10.88
C THR A 92 -8.97 2.69 -10.87
N TYR A 93 -8.37 1.84 -11.68
CA TYR A 93 -6.91 1.78 -11.83
C TYR A 93 -6.42 2.95 -12.68
N ASN A 94 -5.42 3.69 -12.20
CA ASN A 94 -4.85 4.85 -12.88
C ASN A 94 -3.51 4.55 -13.56
N GLY A 95 -2.82 3.46 -13.20
CA GLY A 95 -1.50 3.13 -13.74
C GLY A 95 -0.40 3.06 -12.69
N ARG A 96 0.85 3.07 -13.17
CA ARG A 96 2.07 3.01 -12.32
C ARG A 96 2.53 4.37 -11.82
N PHE A 97 2.09 5.45 -12.46
CA PHE A 97 2.49 6.80 -12.11
C PHE A 97 1.37 7.50 -11.35
N ALA A 98 1.74 8.41 -10.45
CA ALA A 98 0.79 9.26 -9.77
C ALA A 98 -0.05 10.04 -10.81
N PRO A 99 -1.39 10.11 -10.62
CA PRO A 99 -2.27 10.95 -11.43
C PRO A 99 -1.77 12.41 -11.51
N GLU A 100 -2.02 13.09 -12.63
CA GLU A 100 -1.57 14.48 -12.85
C GLU A 100 -2.01 15.44 -11.73
N ARG A 101 -3.22 15.29 -11.20
CA ARG A 101 -3.74 16.09 -10.09
C ARG A 101 -2.90 16.00 -8.80
N LEU A 102 -2.09 14.96 -8.64
CA LEU A 102 -1.17 14.78 -7.51
C LEU A 102 0.26 15.26 -7.82
N ARG A 103 0.57 15.62 -9.08
CA ARG A 103 1.92 16.04 -9.49
C ARG A 103 2.19 17.54 -9.30
N ASP A 104 1.15 18.35 -9.29
CA ASP A 104 1.24 19.82 -9.26
C ASP A 104 0.90 20.42 -7.88
N ALA A 105 0.77 19.59 -6.84
CA ALA A 105 0.48 19.99 -5.48
C ALA A 105 1.74 20.26 -4.64
#